data_AF-A0A1A3SSZ8-F1
#
_entry.id   AF-A0A1A3SSZ8-F1
#
_cell.length_a   1.000
_cell.length_b   1.000
_cell.length_c   1.000
_cell.angle_alpha   90.00
_cell.angle_beta   90.00
_cell.angle_gamma   90.00
#
_symmetry.space_group_name_H-M   'P 1'
#
loop_
_entity.id
_entity.type
_entity.pdbx_description
1 polymer ?
#
loop_
_entity_poly.entity_id
_entity_poly.type
_entity_poly.pdbx_seq_one_letter_code
_entity_poly.pdbx_strand_id
1 'polypeptide(L)'
;MRLFLADPTGDNWRELTSGDTTAVRLTAPDLQQARRARRRITDDVAVILDVTVAVAADFRSARDAMPDTDDGTLHYAGTIDGLAGLVADIFLAEVADGVTIIPASPQQDMGKLADAALDRIARRLPLAGAA
;
A
#
# COMPACT_ATOMS: atom_id res chain seq x y z
N MET A 1 6.38 -8.16 6.89
CA MET A 1 6.00 -7.07 5.95
C MET A 1 5.75 -5.78 6.71
N ARG A 2 6.04 -4.62 6.10
CA ARG A 2 5.76 -3.29 6.68
C ARG A 2 4.56 -2.62 6.01
N LEU A 3 3.79 -1.84 6.76
CA LEU A 3 2.63 -1.13 6.24
C LEU A 3 2.66 0.33 6.69
N PHE A 4 2.41 1.22 5.75
CA PHE A 4 2.37 2.67 5.98
C PHE A 4 1.03 3.22 5.49
N LEU A 5 0.58 4.31 6.09
CA LEU A 5 -0.58 5.08 5.67
C LEU A 5 -0.13 6.49 5.35
N ALA A 6 -0.49 6.99 4.17
CA ALA A 6 -0.27 8.38 3.81
C ALA A 6 -1.51 9.23 4.06
N ASP A 7 -1.29 10.53 4.21
CA ASP A 7 -2.35 11.52 4.05
C ASP A 7 -2.86 11.56 2.59
N PRO A 8 -3.99 12.23 2.31
CA PRO A 8 -4.54 12.28 0.96
C PRO A 8 -3.66 13.05 -0.04
N THR A 9 -2.67 13.83 0.40
CA THR A 9 -1.71 14.47 -0.51
C THR A 9 -0.58 13.52 -0.89
N GLY A 10 -0.43 12.42 -0.14
CA GLY A 10 0.64 11.47 -0.33
C GLY A 10 1.99 12.04 0.11
N ASP A 11 2.07 13.14 0.84
CA ASP A 11 3.36 13.72 1.23
C ASP A 11 3.84 13.14 2.56
N ASN A 12 2.94 13.06 3.53
CA ASN A 12 3.24 12.52 4.84
C ASN A 12 2.73 11.10 4.95
N TRP A 13 3.62 10.20 5.32
CA TRP A 13 3.31 8.82 5.64
C TRP A 13 3.66 8.48 7.08
N ARG A 14 2.88 7.59 7.67
CA ARG A 14 3.10 7.06 9.01
C ARG A 14 3.16 5.54 8.93
N GLU A 15 4.15 4.97 9.59
CA GLU A 15 4.21 3.52 9.75
C GLU A 15 3.10 3.04 10.68
N LEU A 16 2.36 2.04 10.23
CA LEU A 16 1.34 1.33 11.01
C LEU A 16 1.93 0.08 11.69
N THR A 17 2.99 -0.46 11.12
CA THR A 17 3.83 -1.52 11.69
C THR A 17 5.03 -0.93 12.45
N SER A 18 5.94 -1.78 12.90
CA SER A 18 7.20 -1.35 13.51
C SER A 18 8.36 -2.19 12.96
N GLY A 19 8.96 -1.72 11.87
CA GLY A 19 10.18 -2.27 11.30
C GLY A 19 11.42 -1.43 11.64
N ASP A 20 12.56 -2.09 11.79
CA ASP A 20 13.79 -1.48 12.33
C ASP A 20 14.75 -0.93 11.27
N THR A 21 14.56 -1.31 10.01
CA THR A 21 15.40 -0.84 8.88
C THR A 21 14.90 0.51 8.36
N THR A 22 15.80 1.33 7.79
CA THR A 22 15.40 2.55 7.08
C THR A 22 14.43 2.23 5.93
N ALA A 23 13.31 2.95 5.86
CA ALA A 23 12.31 2.82 4.81
C ALA A 23 12.55 3.84 3.69
N VAL A 24 12.56 3.38 2.45
CA VAL A 24 12.61 4.22 1.25
C VAL A 24 11.33 4.02 0.47
N ARG A 25 10.71 5.13 0.10
CA ARG A 25 9.46 5.16 -0.64
C ARG A 25 9.70 5.01 -2.14
N LEU A 26 8.89 4.19 -2.79
CA LEU A 26 8.97 3.89 -4.21
C LEU A 26 7.63 4.14 -4.88
N THR A 27 7.64 4.98 -5.90
CA THR A 27 6.49 5.21 -6.79
C THR A 27 6.72 4.47 -8.10
N ALA A 28 5.70 3.73 -8.55
CA ALA A 28 5.70 3.06 -9.84
C ALA A 28 4.25 2.83 -10.31
N PRO A 29 3.99 2.95 -11.62
CA PRO A 29 2.61 2.87 -12.15
C PRO A 29 2.09 1.42 -12.19
N ASP A 30 2.99 0.44 -12.12
CA ASP A 30 2.65 -0.97 -12.14
C ASP A 30 3.68 -1.83 -11.39
N LEU A 31 3.30 -3.08 -11.08
CA LEU A 31 4.13 -4.02 -10.32
C LEU A 31 5.42 -4.42 -11.05
N GLN A 32 5.42 -4.44 -12.38
CA GLN A 32 6.61 -4.77 -13.16
C GLN A 32 7.66 -3.67 -13.04
N GLN A 33 7.24 -2.42 -13.14
CA GLN A 33 8.09 -1.24 -12.96
C GLN A 33 8.56 -1.12 -11.51
N ALA A 34 7.68 -1.36 -10.54
CA ALA A 34 8.04 -1.42 -9.12
C ALA A 34 9.17 -2.44 -8.87
N ARG A 35 9.00 -3.67 -9.36
CA ARG A 35 9.99 -4.74 -9.20
C ARG A 35 11.32 -4.39 -9.88
N ARG A 36 11.28 -3.75 -11.06
CA ARG A 36 12.49 -3.29 -11.76
C ARG A 36 13.21 -2.21 -10.98
N ALA A 37 12.48 -1.27 -10.37
CA ALA A 37 13.05 -0.22 -9.55
C ALA A 37 13.64 -0.77 -8.24
N ARG A 38 12.94 -1.68 -7.54
CA ARG A 38 13.44 -2.38 -6.35
C ARG A 38 14.79 -3.03 -6.60
N ARG A 39 14.96 -3.74 -7.73
CA ARG A 39 16.25 -4.39 -8.10
C ARG A 39 17.43 -3.45 -8.28
N ARG A 40 17.20 -2.14 -8.47
CA ARG A 40 18.25 -1.14 -8.59
C ARG A 40 18.68 -0.57 -7.24
N ILE A 41 17.89 -0.80 -6.20
CA ILE A 41 18.19 -0.38 -4.83
C ILE A 41 19.02 -1.47 -4.19
N THR A 42 20.31 -1.20 -3.98
CA THR A 42 21.29 -2.16 -3.47
C THR A 42 21.60 -1.99 -1.98
N ASP A 43 21.12 -0.90 -1.39
CA ASP A 43 21.33 -0.62 0.03
C ASP A 43 20.44 -1.52 0.90
N ASP A 44 20.87 -1.76 2.14
CA ASP A 44 20.09 -2.48 3.15
C ASP A 44 18.95 -1.59 3.69
N VAL A 45 17.97 -1.36 2.82
CA VAL A 45 16.79 -0.53 3.07
C VAL A 45 15.52 -1.30 2.72
N ALA A 46 14.46 -1.05 3.50
CA ALA A 46 13.13 -1.53 3.20
C ALA A 46 12.50 -0.64 2.12
N VAL A 47 12.13 -1.20 0.99
CA VAL A 47 11.43 -0.51 -0.09
C VAL A 47 9.94 -0.66 0.09
N ILE A 48 9.27 0.48 0.11
CA ILE A 48 7.85 0.61 0.39
C ILE A 48 7.17 1.18 -0.85
N LEU A 49 6.29 0.39 -1.47
CA LEU A 49 5.61 0.78 -2.71
C LEU A 49 4.35 1.62 -2.41
N ASP A 50 4.23 2.75 -3.10
CA ASP A 50 3.03 3.58 -3.03
C ASP A 50 1.88 2.98 -3.82
N VAL A 51 0.72 2.89 -3.15
CA VAL A 51 -0.52 2.40 -3.73
C VAL A 51 -1.65 3.36 -3.40
N THR A 52 -2.24 3.96 -4.44
CA THR A 52 -3.46 4.76 -4.31
C THR A 52 -4.66 3.83 -4.27
N VAL A 53 -5.47 3.94 -3.24
CA VAL A 53 -6.46 2.95 -2.84
C VAL A 53 -7.83 3.58 -2.74
N ALA A 54 -8.79 3.06 -3.49
CA ALA A 54 -10.22 3.27 -3.29
C ALA A 54 -10.86 1.96 -2.83
N VAL A 55 -11.47 1.97 -1.65
CA VAL A 55 -12.17 0.81 -1.07
C VAL A 55 -13.63 1.16 -0.86
N ALA A 56 -14.50 0.32 -1.40
CA ALA A 56 -15.94 0.41 -1.21
C ALA A 56 -16.55 -0.99 -0.99
N ALA A 57 -17.86 -1.02 -0.74
CA ALA A 57 -18.60 -2.27 -0.56
C ALA A 57 -18.67 -3.11 -1.85
N ASP A 58 -18.62 -2.46 -3.00
CA ASP A 58 -18.61 -3.11 -4.31
C ASP A 58 -17.60 -2.45 -5.27
N PHE A 59 -17.26 -3.20 -6.32
CA PHE A 59 -16.25 -2.79 -7.30
C PHE A 59 -16.62 -1.51 -8.06
N ARG A 60 -17.91 -1.30 -8.35
CA ARG A 60 -18.35 -0.12 -9.10
C ARG A 60 -18.14 1.13 -8.27
N SER A 61 -18.62 1.15 -7.03
CA SER A 61 -18.41 2.29 -6.13
C SER A 61 -16.92 2.56 -5.87
N ALA A 62 -16.10 1.54 -5.76
CA ALA A 62 -14.66 1.72 -5.58
C ALA A 62 -14.00 2.36 -6.81
N ARG A 63 -14.41 1.94 -8.01
CA ARG A 63 -13.89 2.48 -9.26
C ARG A 63 -14.35 3.91 -9.50
N ASP A 64 -15.60 4.24 -9.17
CA ASP A 64 -16.14 5.59 -9.28
C ASP A 64 -15.48 6.57 -8.28
N ALA A 65 -14.95 6.06 -7.17
CA ALA A 65 -14.22 6.85 -6.17
C ALA A 65 -12.72 7.04 -6.49
N MET A 66 -12.18 6.34 -7.48
CA MET A 66 -10.78 6.48 -7.89
C MET A 66 -10.63 7.75 -8.75
N PRO A 67 -9.69 8.66 -8.43
CA PRO A 67 -9.42 9.82 -9.25
C PRO A 67 -8.87 9.41 -10.62
N ASP A 68 -9.33 10.10 -11.67
CA ASP A 68 -8.77 9.98 -13.01
C ASP A 68 -7.52 10.87 -13.11
N THR A 69 -6.44 10.46 -12.43
CA THR A 69 -5.18 11.20 -12.38
C THR A 69 -4.02 10.24 -12.60
N ASP A 70 -3.15 10.54 -13.57
CA ASP A 70 -1.91 9.80 -13.78
C ASP A 70 -0.81 10.41 -12.89
N ASP A 71 -0.76 9.95 -11.64
CA ASP A 71 0.27 10.34 -10.66
C ASP A 71 1.48 9.38 -10.68
N GLY A 72 1.51 8.43 -11.62
CA GLY A 72 2.54 7.41 -11.73
C GLY A 72 2.56 6.41 -10.57
N THR A 73 1.54 6.39 -9.70
CA THR A 73 1.39 5.40 -8.63
C THR A 73 0.55 4.20 -9.08
N LEU A 74 0.68 3.09 -8.37
CA LEU A 74 -0.16 1.92 -8.59
C LEU A 74 -1.54 2.20 -8.00
N HIS A 75 -2.60 2.04 -8.80
CA HIS A 75 -3.98 2.24 -8.33
C HIS A 75 -4.69 0.92 -8.03
N TYR A 76 -5.35 0.85 -6.88
CA TYR A 76 -6.23 -0.24 -6.50
C TYR A 76 -7.65 0.27 -6.20
N ALA A 77 -8.63 -0.20 -6.97
CA ALA A 77 -10.04 0.05 -6.71
C ALA A 77 -10.75 -1.29 -6.46
N GLY A 78 -11.28 -1.51 -5.25
CA GLY A 78 -11.98 -2.75 -4.93
C GLY A 78 -12.42 -2.86 -3.48
N THR A 79 -12.33 -4.09 -2.94
CA THR A 79 -12.73 -4.40 -1.57
C THR A 79 -11.53 -4.47 -0.65
N ILE A 80 -11.75 -4.38 0.66
CA ILE A 80 -10.67 -4.49 1.64
C ILE A 80 -9.99 -5.87 1.60
N ASP A 81 -10.74 -6.94 1.30
CA ASP A 81 -10.18 -8.28 1.17
C ASP A 81 -9.31 -8.43 -0.07
N GLY A 82 -9.71 -7.81 -1.19
CA GLY A 82 -8.90 -7.78 -2.40
C GLY A 82 -7.63 -6.95 -2.21
N LEU A 83 -7.70 -5.82 -1.48
CA LEU A 83 -6.52 -5.03 -1.12
C LEU A 83 -5.55 -5.88 -0.30
N ALA A 84 -6.03 -6.60 0.73
CA ALA A 84 -5.18 -7.44 1.55
C ALA A 84 -4.52 -8.58 0.74
N GLY A 85 -5.22 -9.12 -0.25
CA GLY A 85 -4.67 -10.07 -1.21
C GLY A 85 -3.56 -9.46 -2.07
N LEU A 86 -3.82 -8.30 -2.69
CA LEU A 86 -2.83 -7.59 -3.51
C LEU A 86 -1.56 -7.26 -2.71
N VAL A 87 -1.71 -6.73 -1.49
CA VAL A 87 -0.56 -6.41 -0.65
C VAL A 87 0.22 -7.67 -0.29
N ALA A 88 -0.47 -8.78 -0.05
CA ALA A 88 0.21 -10.05 0.19
C ALA A 88 0.98 -10.54 -1.03
N ASP A 89 0.40 -10.43 -2.22
CA ASP A 89 1.04 -10.80 -3.48
C ASP A 89 2.28 -9.92 -3.77
N ILE A 90 2.22 -8.61 -3.51
CA ILE A 90 3.35 -7.68 -3.63
C ILE A 90 4.54 -8.14 -2.79
N PHE A 91 4.27 -8.52 -1.54
CA PHE A 91 5.29 -8.99 -0.61
C PHE A 91 5.85 -10.36 -0.99
N LEU A 92 4.98 -11.34 -1.27
CA LEU A 92 5.38 -12.70 -1.63
C LEU A 92 6.13 -12.77 -2.96
N ALA A 93 5.81 -11.88 -3.91
CA ALA A 93 6.51 -11.77 -5.18
C ALA A 93 7.79 -10.92 -5.12
N GLU A 94 8.17 -10.45 -3.91
CA GLU A 94 9.34 -9.62 -3.64
C GLU A 94 9.37 -8.35 -4.52
N VAL A 95 8.19 -7.76 -4.76
CA VAL A 95 8.08 -6.48 -5.46
C VAL A 95 8.48 -5.34 -4.53
N ALA A 96 8.09 -5.44 -3.25
CA ALA A 96 8.43 -4.50 -2.19
C ALA A 96 8.37 -5.19 -0.82
N ASP A 97 9.05 -4.64 0.19
CA ASP A 97 9.02 -5.17 1.56
C ASP A 97 7.80 -4.70 2.36
N GLY A 98 7.06 -3.75 1.78
CA GLY A 98 5.86 -3.15 2.32
C GLY A 98 5.17 -2.22 1.32
N VAL A 99 4.07 -1.61 1.76
CA VAL A 99 3.33 -0.63 0.96
C VAL A 99 2.94 0.60 1.77
N THR A 100 2.81 1.72 1.07
CA THR A 100 2.12 2.91 1.53
C THR A 100 0.71 2.90 0.97
N ILE A 101 -0.30 2.92 1.84
CA ILE A 101 -1.69 3.10 1.42
C ILE A 101 -1.96 4.61 1.34
N ILE A 102 -2.24 5.09 0.14
CA ILE A 102 -2.66 6.47 -0.13
C ILE A 102 -4.16 6.45 -0.41
N PRO A 103 -5.01 7.08 0.41
CA PRO A 103 -6.46 7.12 0.13
C PRO A 103 -6.73 7.90 -1.16
N ALA A 104 -7.51 7.31 -2.06
CA ALA A 104 -7.89 7.94 -3.33
C ALA A 104 -8.73 9.22 -3.15
N SER A 105 -9.35 9.39 -1.98
CA SER A 105 -10.25 10.50 -1.69
C SER A 105 -10.23 10.86 -0.20
N PRO A 106 -10.31 12.17 0.16
CA PRO A 106 -10.42 12.62 1.55
C PRO A 106 -11.70 12.15 2.26
N GLN A 107 -12.72 11.72 1.51
CA GLN A 107 -13.97 11.21 2.06
C GLN A 107 -13.84 9.80 2.62
N GLN A 108 -12.75 9.08 2.29
CA GLN A 108 -12.46 7.80 2.92
C GLN A 108 -11.91 8.02 4.34
N ASP A 109 -12.55 7.38 5.31
CA ASP A 109 -12.10 7.38 6.71
C ASP A 109 -10.77 6.61 6.81
N MET A 110 -9.67 7.35 6.79
CA MET A 110 -8.30 6.84 6.85
C MET A 110 -8.05 5.93 8.06
N GLY A 111 -8.63 6.25 9.22
CA GLY A 111 -8.48 5.46 10.44
C GLY A 111 -9.13 4.08 10.28
N LYS A 112 -10.39 4.06 9.84
CA LYS A 112 -11.11 2.80 9.59
C LYS A 112 -10.46 1.98 8.47
N LEU A 113 -9.99 2.64 7.41
CA LEU A 113 -9.30 1.96 6.31
C LEU A 113 -8.01 1.31 6.80
N ALA A 114 -7.22 2.02 7.59
CA ALA A 114 -5.98 1.52 8.16
C ALA A 114 -6.21 0.33 9.09
N ASP A 115 -7.15 0.45 10.04
CA ASP A 115 -7.49 -0.63 10.97
C ASP A 115 -7.99 -1.88 10.24
N ALA A 116 -8.89 -1.69 9.26
CA ALA A 116 -9.43 -2.79 8.47
C ALA A 116 -8.37 -3.44 7.57
N ALA A 117 -7.48 -2.66 6.96
CA ALA A 117 -6.39 -3.17 6.14
C ALA A 117 -5.41 -3.98 7.00
N LEU A 118 -4.97 -3.45 8.14
CA LEU A 118 -4.09 -4.14 9.09
C LEU A 118 -4.66 -5.49 9.51
N ASP A 119 -5.91 -5.51 9.98
CA ASP A 119 -6.59 -6.71 10.46
C ASP A 119 -6.68 -7.79 9.37
N ARG A 120 -6.96 -7.40 8.13
CA ARG A 120 -7.10 -8.32 6.98
C ARG A 120 -5.76 -8.85 6.47
N ILE A 121 -4.73 -8.02 6.52
CA ILE A 121 -3.37 -8.36 6.11
C ILE A 121 -2.70 -9.24 7.16
N ALA A 122 -2.85 -8.93 8.45
CA ALA A 122 -2.29 -9.71 9.57
C ALA A 122 -2.75 -11.18 9.55
N ARG A 123 -3.96 -11.44 9.05
CA ARG A 123 -4.48 -12.80 8.84
C ARG A 123 -3.79 -13.58 7.72
N ARG A 124 -3.06 -12.91 6.83
CA ARG A 124 -2.43 -13.49 5.63
C ARG A 124 -0.91 -13.55 5.74
N LEU A 125 -0.30 -12.55 6.38
CA LEU A 125 1.15 -12.40 6.45
C LEU A 125 1.62 -11.97 7.85
N PRO A 126 2.83 -12.38 8.25
CA PRO A 126 3.47 -11.81 9.44
C PRO A 126 3.79 -10.32 9.20
N LEU A 127 3.27 -9.48 10.09
CA LEU A 127 3.55 -8.05 10.13
C LEU A 127 4.81 -7.78 10.96
N ALA A 128 5.63 -6.81 10.54
CA ALA A 128 6.81 -6.41 11.30
C ALA A 128 6.39 -5.81 12.65
N GLY A 129 6.92 -6.36 13.75
CA GLY A 129 6.67 -5.89 15.11
C GLY A 129 5.25 -6.11 15.65
N ALA A 130 4.43 -6.93 15.00
CA ALA A 130 3.23 -7.47 15.62
C ALA A 130 3.65 -8.60 16.57
N ALA A 131 3.91 -8.25 17.83
CA ALA A 131 4.05 -9.19 18.94
C ALA A 131 2.68 -9.51 19.56
#